data_AF-A0A1A7ZXR8-F1
#
_entry.id   AF-A0A1A7ZXR8-F1
#
_cell.length_a   1.000
_cell.length_b   1.000
_cell.length_c   1.000
_cell.angle_alpha   90.00
_cell.angle_beta   90.00
_cell.angle_gamma   90.00
#
_symmetry.space_group_name_H-M   'P 1'
#
loop_
_entity.id
_entity.type
_entity.pdbx_description
1 polymer ?
#
loop_
_entity_poly.entity_id
_entity_poly.type
_entity_poly.pdbx_seq_one_letter_code
_entity_poly.pdbx_strand_id
1 'polypeptide(L)'
;GEKLLLQCNTKQDSWTEMLPTLTRADEGLPILYFLGATDELLVIGGNNSENIVTSFCVQSKKWGQVHRTEKVAHVGQGTLVGNQRLMASIDHNTVIRMDLQTVSISELPPLPVSTRYEAVFFYLCF
;
A
#
# COMPACT_ATOMS: atom_id res chain seq x y z
N GLY A 1 -10.33 0.89 -16.88
CA GLY A 1 -10.97 0.81 -15.56
C GLY A 1 -10.31 1.85 -14.71
N GLU A 2 -11.03 2.92 -14.42
CA GLU A 2 -10.61 3.98 -13.49
C GLU A 2 -10.82 3.53 -12.06
N LYS A 3 -10.00 4.03 -11.13
CA LYS A 3 -10.18 3.79 -9.69
C LYS A 3 -10.60 5.08 -9.03
N LEU A 4 -11.84 5.10 -8.56
CA LEU A 4 -12.43 6.22 -7.85
C LEU A 4 -11.80 6.34 -6.45
N LEU A 5 -11.43 7.55 -6.08
CA LEU A 5 -11.08 7.89 -4.71
C LEU A 5 -12.27 8.61 -4.08
N LEU A 6 -12.83 8.05 -3.01
CA LEU A 6 -14.00 8.62 -2.34
C LEU A 6 -13.63 9.03 -0.92
N GLN A 7 -14.06 10.23 -0.52
CA GLN A 7 -14.00 10.71 0.86
C GLN A 7 -15.37 10.54 1.52
N CYS A 8 -15.41 9.84 2.66
CA CYS A 8 -16.60 9.76 3.50
C CYS A 8 -16.58 10.85 4.56
N ASN A 9 -17.63 11.69 4.59
CA ASN A 9 -17.90 12.56 5.71
C ASN A 9 -18.90 11.89 6.66
N THR A 10 -18.38 11.31 7.74
CA THR A 10 -19.19 10.57 8.72
C THR A 10 -20.18 11.45 9.49
N LYS A 11 -19.97 12.77 9.55
CA LYS A 11 -20.90 13.68 10.21
C LYS A 11 -22.12 14.01 9.36
N GLN A 12 -21.97 13.95 8.04
CA GLN A 12 -23.01 14.30 7.06
C GLN A 12 -23.57 13.08 6.33
N ASP A 13 -23.09 11.88 6.67
CA ASP A 13 -23.40 10.62 6.01
C ASP A 13 -23.31 10.73 4.48
N SER A 14 -22.24 11.36 4.01
CA SER A 14 -22.07 11.69 2.60
C SER A 14 -20.73 11.20 2.06
N TRP A 15 -20.72 10.85 0.78
CA TRP A 15 -19.55 10.47 0.03
C TRP A 15 -19.30 11.51 -1.04
N THR A 16 -18.05 11.98 -1.14
CA THR A 16 -17.62 12.93 -2.17
C THR A 16 -16.48 12.33 -2.96
N GLU A 17 -16.53 12.49 -4.28
CA GLU A 17 -15.43 12.09 -5.16
C GLU A 17 -14.23 13.04 -4.99
N MET A 18 -13.05 12.44 -4.85
CA MET A 18 -11.78 13.15 -4.73
C MET A 18 -11.04 13.06 -6.05
N LEU A 19 -10.93 14.20 -6.72
CA LEU A 19 -10.19 14.36 -7.97
C LEU A 19 -8.77 14.87 -7.71
N PRO A 20 -7.78 14.52 -8.57
CA PRO A 20 -7.91 13.58 -9.69
C PRO A 20 -7.97 12.11 -9.22
N THR A 21 -8.82 11.31 -9.85
CA THR A 21 -8.89 9.85 -9.68
C THR A 21 -7.62 9.18 -10.21
N LEU A 22 -7.38 7.94 -9.78
CA LEU A 22 -6.28 7.14 -10.32
C LEU A 22 -6.79 6.42 -11.57
N THR A 23 -6.40 6.90 -12.76
CA THR A 23 -6.81 6.21 -13.99
C THR A 23 -5.89 5.02 -14.26
N ARG A 24 -6.36 4.03 -15.02
CA ARG A 24 -5.50 2.93 -15.51
C ARG A 24 -4.32 3.42 -16.36
N ALA A 25 -4.41 4.65 -16.88
CA ALA A 25 -3.34 5.30 -17.65
C ALA A 25 -2.22 5.82 -16.74
N ASP A 26 -2.48 5.98 -15.45
CA ASP A 26 -1.48 6.25 -14.43
C ASP A 26 -0.81 4.92 -14.04
N GLU A 27 0.14 4.53 -14.89
CA GLU A 27 1.29 3.69 -14.53
C GLU A 27 1.05 2.22 -14.15
N GLY A 28 -0.04 1.60 -14.60
CA GLY A 28 -0.15 0.13 -14.56
C GLY A 28 -0.34 -0.46 -13.16
N LEU A 29 -1.18 0.20 -12.36
CA LEU A 29 -1.66 -0.22 -11.02
C LEU A 29 -2.99 -1.02 -11.11
N PRO A 30 -3.00 -2.30 -11.52
CA PRO A 30 -4.24 -3.07 -11.65
C PRO A 30 -4.92 -3.31 -10.31
N ILE A 31 -4.18 -3.43 -9.20
CA ILE A 31 -4.72 -3.76 -7.88
C ILE A 31 -4.25 -2.74 -6.83
N LEU A 32 -5.22 -2.12 -6.16
CA LEU A 32 -4.99 -1.24 -5.01
C LEU A 32 -5.11 -2.07 -3.76
N TYR A 33 -4.23 -1.80 -2.83
CA TYR A 33 -3.82 -2.83 -1.91
C TYR A 33 -3.71 -2.24 -0.50
N PHE A 34 -3.17 -1.03 -0.34
CA PHE A 34 -3.09 -0.40 0.97
C PHE A 34 -3.39 1.09 0.91
N LEU A 35 -4.10 1.52 1.94
CA LEU A 35 -4.45 2.90 2.21
C LEU A 35 -4.02 3.23 3.65
N GLY A 36 -2.83 3.81 3.79
CA GLY A 36 -2.32 4.28 5.07
C GLY A 36 -2.43 5.79 5.14
N ALA A 37 -2.95 6.32 6.25
CA ALA A 37 -3.03 7.75 6.46
C ALA A 37 -1.85 8.23 7.31
N THR A 38 -1.11 9.18 6.78
CA THR A 38 -0.35 10.18 7.54
C THR A 38 -0.94 11.56 7.17
N ASP A 39 -0.13 12.62 7.03
CA ASP A 39 -0.60 13.87 6.38
C ASP A 39 -1.02 13.65 4.91
N GLU A 40 -0.54 12.56 4.30
CA GLU A 40 -0.90 12.09 2.97
C GLU A 40 -1.51 10.68 3.00
N LEU A 41 -2.29 10.39 1.97
CA LEU A 41 -2.90 9.10 1.74
C LEU A 41 -1.94 8.24 0.90
N LEU A 42 -1.21 7.33 1.54
CA LEU A 42 -0.31 6.44 0.82
C LEU A 42 -1.09 5.36 0.09
N VAL A 43 -0.80 5.23 -1.19
CA VAL A 43 -1.44 4.28 -2.11
C VAL A 43 -0.37 3.34 -2.63
N ILE A 44 -0.45 2.10 -2.16
CA ILE A 44 0.47 1.06 -2.59
C ILE A 44 -0.33 0.02 -3.36
N GLY A 45 0.18 -0.33 -4.52
CA GLY A 45 -0.37 -1.30 -5.45
C GLY A 45 0.73 -2.15 -6.08
N GLY A 46 0.33 -3.00 -7.00
CA GLY A 46 1.27 -3.79 -7.78
C GLY A 46 0.60 -4.40 -9.00
N ASN A 47 1.42 -4.81 -9.95
CA ASN A 47 1.00 -5.59 -11.11
C ASN A 47 1.69 -6.96 -11.11
N ASN A 48 1.72 -7.62 -12.26
CA ASN A 48 2.32 -8.95 -12.36
C ASN A 48 3.85 -8.94 -12.29
N SER A 49 4.51 -7.78 -12.46
CA SER A 49 5.97 -7.63 -12.56
C SER A 49 6.60 -6.77 -11.48
N GLU A 50 5.91 -5.77 -10.94
CA GLU A 50 6.47 -4.76 -10.03
C GLU A 50 5.45 -4.30 -8.98
N ASN A 51 5.97 -3.75 -7.90
CA ASN A 51 5.19 -3.02 -6.91
C ASN A 51 5.30 -1.52 -7.18
N ILE A 52 4.19 -0.82 -6.97
CA ILE A 52 4.07 0.59 -7.29
C ILE A 52 3.57 1.33 -6.05
N VAL A 53 4.30 2.37 -5.67
CA VAL A 53 4.04 3.21 -4.50
C VAL A 53 3.81 4.64 -4.96
N THR A 54 2.72 5.24 -4.54
CA THR A 54 2.41 6.66 -4.73
C THR A 54 1.67 7.20 -3.51
N SER A 55 1.47 8.50 -3.42
CA SER A 55 0.69 9.14 -2.36
C SER A 55 -0.34 10.10 -2.97
N PHE A 56 -1.41 10.37 -2.24
CA PHE A 56 -2.37 11.41 -2.56
C PHE A 56 -2.46 12.41 -1.41
N CYS A 57 -2.06 13.65 -1.67
CA CYS A 57 -2.17 14.72 -0.70
C CYS A 57 -3.59 15.27 -0.70
N VAL A 58 -4.34 15.04 0.39
CA VAL A 58 -5.76 15.44 0.51
C VAL A 58 -5.91 16.97 0.46
N GLN A 59 -4.98 17.72 1.04
CA GLN A 59 -5.02 19.18 1.08
C GLN A 59 -4.82 19.80 -0.31
N SER A 60 -3.78 19.35 -1.02
CA SER A 60 -3.42 19.89 -2.33
C SER A 60 -4.17 19.22 -3.49
N LYS A 61 -4.84 18.08 -3.23
CA LYS A 61 -5.52 17.24 -4.22
C LYS A 61 -4.59 16.85 -5.38
N LYS A 62 -3.39 16.37 -5.04
CA LYS A 62 -2.38 15.96 -6.01
C LYS A 62 -1.83 14.59 -5.67
N TRP A 63 -1.57 13.83 -6.72
CA TRP A 63 -0.75 12.62 -6.62
C TRP A 63 0.73 13.00 -6.48
N GLY A 64 1.40 12.30 -5.58
CA GLY A 64 2.85 12.33 -5.43
C GLY A 64 3.54 11.52 -6.53
N GLN A 65 4.87 11.57 -6.52
CA GLN A 65 5.68 10.82 -7.47
C GLN A 65 5.45 9.32 -7.34
N VAL A 66 5.36 8.65 -8.49
CA VAL A 66 5.25 7.19 -8.55
C VAL A 66 6.63 6.56 -8.43
N HIS A 67 6.75 5.61 -7.51
CA HIS A 67 7.95 4.83 -7.28
C HIS A 67 7.67 3.36 -7.62
N ARG A 68 8.59 2.75 -8.36
CA ARG A 68 8.56 1.32 -8.72
C ARG A 68 9.60 0.59 -7.90
N THR A 69 9.24 -0.60 -7.44
CA THR A 69 10.12 -1.44 -6.64
C THR A 69 9.87 -2.90 -6.97
N GLU A 70 10.81 -3.75 -6.54
CA GLU A 70 10.77 -5.18 -6.79
C GLU A 70 9.45 -5.79 -6.32
N LYS A 71 8.99 -6.78 -7.07
CA LYS A 71 7.76 -7.49 -6.76
C LYS A 71 7.95 -8.35 -5.52
N VAL A 72 7.51 -7.81 -4.40
CA VAL A 72 7.22 -8.55 -3.19
C VAL A 72 5.71 -8.82 -3.14
N ALA A 73 5.33 -10.09 -3.18
CA ALA A 73 3.96 -10.55 -3.42
C ALA A 73 2.89 -9.85 -2.55
N HIS A 74 1.68 -9.70 -3.11
CA HIS A 74 0.46 -9.20 -2.46
C HIS A 74 0.65 -7.99 -1.52
N VAL A 75 1.19 -6.91 -2.10
CA VAL A 75 1.37 -5.57 -1.51
C VAL A 75 0.14 -4.96 -0.86
N GLY A 76 -1.02 -5.62 -0.79
CA GLY A 76 -2.19 -5.12 -0.06
C GLY A 76 -2.31 -5.59 1.36
N GLN A 77 -1.55 -6.61 1.70
CA GLN A 77 -1.63 -7.24 2.99
C GLN A 77 -0.44 -6.75 3.78
N GLY A 78 -0.71 -5.79 4.66
CA GLY A 78 0.34 -5.23 5.49
C GLY A 78 -0.16 -4.19 6.47
N THR A 79 0.66 -3.92 7.47
CA THR A 79 0.39 -2.93 8.51
C THR A 79 1.47 -1.86 8.50
N LEU A 80 1.12 -0.67 8.97
CA LEU A 80 2.03 0.44 9.15
C LEU A 80 2.57 0.42 10.59
N VAL A 81 3.89 0.46 10.74
CA VAL A 81 4.58 0.60 12.02
C VAL A 81 5.55 1.77 11.88
N GLY A 82 5.17 2.94 12.40
CA GLY A 82 5.93 4.18 12.19
C GLY A 82 6.00 4.54 10.70
N ASN A 83 7.21 4.77 10.18
CA ASN A 83 7.45 5.07 8.76
C ASN A 83 7.73 3.80 7.92
N GLN A 84 7.47 2.63 8.49
CA GLN A 84 7.76 1.34 7.87
C GLN A 84 6.48 0.57 7.64
N ARG A 85 6.38 -0.05 6.47
CA ARG A 85 5.30 -0.94 6.13
C ARG A 85 5.78 -2.38 6.18
N LEU A 86 5.05 -3.19 6.93
CA LEU A 86 5.30 -4.63 7.04
C LEU A 86 4.26 -5.37 6.20
N MET A 87 4.72 -6.25 5.31
CA MET A 87 3.88 -7.01 4.38
C MET A 87 4.29 -8.47 4.41
N ALA A 88 3.33 -9.40 4.41
CA ALA A 88 3.66 -10.81 4.29
C ALA A 88 4.08 -11.13 2.86
N SER A 89 5.18 -11.88 2.69
CA SER A 89 5.56 -12.47 1.40
C SER A 89 5.43 -13.98 1.48
N ILE A 90 4.43 -14.49 0.75
CA ILE A 90 4.18 -15.93 0.61
C ILE A 90 5.34 -16.59 -0.13
N ASP A 91 5.81 -15.97 -1.21
CA ASP A 91 6.87 -16.51 -2.08
C ASP A 91 8.22 -16.64 -1.35
N HIS A 92 8.49 -15.72 -0.42
CA HIS A 92 9.73 -15.69 0.37
C HIS A 92 9.57 -16.29 1.77
N ASN A 93 8.36 -16.74 2.14
CA ASN A 93 8.04 -17.26 3.48
C ASN A 93 8.51 -16.34 4.63
N THR A 94 8.39 -15.03 4.43
CA THR A 94 8.91 -14.01 5.35
C THR A 94 8.01 -12.79 5.42
N VAL A 95 8.31 -11.88 6.34
CA VAL A 95 7.77 -10.52 6.34
C VAL A 95 8.73 -9.60 5.62
N ILE A 96 8.21 -8.85 4.68
CA ILE A 96 8.91 -7.80 3.97
C ILE A 96 8.65 -6.48 4.67
N ARG A 97 9.73 -5.75 4.93
CA ARG A 97 9.69 -4.39 5.46
C ARG A 97 10.04 -3.42 4.35
N MET A 98 9.15 -2.47 4.10
CA MET A 98 9.35 -1.34 3.19
C MET A 98 9.47 -0.05 3.97
N ASP A 99 10.55 0.69 3.75
CA ASP A 99 10.67 2.06 4.24
C ASP A 99 9.89 3.00 3.33
N LEU A 100 8.98 3.81 3.88
CA LEU A 100 8.09 4.63 3.06
C LEU A 100 8.73 5.93 2.55
N GLN A 101 9.87 6.36 3.11
CA GLN A 101 10.59 7.54 2.64
C GLN A 101 11.49 7.20 1.45
N THR A 102 12.19 6.08 1.54
CA THR A 102 13.17 5.63 0.53
C THR A 102 12.61 4.59 -0.43
N VAL A 103 11.44 4.00 -0.12
CA VAL A 103 10.81 2.89 -0.85
C VAL A 103 11.72 1.65 -0.92
N SER A 104 12.74 1.61 -0.06
CA SER A 104 13.65 0.47 0.04
C SER A 104 12.97 -0.70 0.73
N ILE A 105 13.34 -1.90 0.29
CA ILE A 105 12.76 -3.16 0.75
C ILE A 105 13.84 -3.95 1.48
N SER A 106 13.46 -4.59 2.59
CA SER A 106 14.29 -5.53 3.33
C SER A 106 13.47 -6.72 3.79
N GLU A 107 14.06 -7.90 3.78
CA GLU A 107 13.45 -9.12 4.32
C GLU A 107 13.70 -9.21 5.82
N LEU A 108 12.69 -9.63 6.58
CA LEU A 108 12.85 -10.05 7.97
C LEU A 108 13.21 -11.54 8.04
N PRO A 109 13.56 -12.07 9.23
CA PRO A 109 13.77 -13.49 9.40
C PRO A 109 12.54 -14.31 8.96
N PRO A 110 12.76 -15.52 8.42
CA PRO A 110 11.68 -16.36 7.92
C PRO A 110 10.71 -16.71 9.05
N LEU A 111 9.44 -16.85 8.68
CA LEU A 111 8.38 -17.13 9.65
C LEU A 111 8.43 -18.60 10.10
N PRO A 112 8.16 -18.87 11.39
CA PRO A 112 8.16 -20.24 11.93
C PRO A 112 7.04 -21.10 11.32
N VAL A 113 6.01 -20.46 10.76
CA VAL A 113 4.90 -21.10 10.06
C VAL A 113 4.68 -20.37 8.74
N SER A 114 4.55 -21.13 7.66
CA SER A 114 4.34 -20.53 6.34
C SER A 114 3.01 -19.83 6.21
N THR A 115 3.06 -18.60 5.71
CA THR A 115 1.88 -17.77 5.48
C THR A 115 1.17 -18.24 4.22
N ARG A 116 -0.14 -18.46 4.32
CA ARG A 116 -1.02 -18.71 3.16
C ARG A 116 -2.20 -17.75 3.26
N TYR A 117 -2.59 -17.13 2.14
CA TYR A 117 -3.70 -16.16 2.05
C TYR A 117 -3.54 -14.88 2.89
N GLU A 118 -4.57 -14.04 2.90
CA GLU A 118 -4.60 -12.75 3.61
C GLU A 118 -4.48 -12.97 5.12
N ALA A 119 -3.28 -12.86 5.64
CA ALA A 119 -3.03 -12.89 7.07
C ALA A 119 -2.44 -11.55 7.50
N VAL A 120 -3.26 -10.74 8.17
CA VAL A 120 -2.78 -9.59 8.92
C VAL A 120 -2.13 -10.12 10.19
N PHE A 121 -0.81 -10.23 10.17
CA PHE A 121 -0.07 -10.62 11.37
C PHE A 121 0.16 -9.42 12.27
N PHE A 122 -0.60 -9.34 13.35
CA PHE A 122 -0.11 -8.71 14.57
C PHE A 122 0.73 -9.76 15.31
N TYR A 123 1.98 -9.97 14.91
CA TYR A 123 2.91 -10.64 15.81
C TYR A 123 3.20 -9.67 16.94
N LEU A 124 2.55 -9.93 18.08
CA LEU A 124 2.80 -9.30 19.37
C LEU A 124 4.30 -9.29 19.68
N CYS A 125 4.79 -8.09 20.01
CA CYS A 125 5.97 -7.78 20.82
C CYS A 125 7.34 -8.13 20.20
N PHE A 126 8.20 -7.11 20.04
CA PHE A 126 9.09 -6.62 21.09
C PHE A 126 9.32 -5.11 20.96
#